data_AF-A0A6A3HT85-F1
#
_entry.id   AF-A0A6A3HT85-F1
#
_cell.length_a   1.000
_cell.length_b   1.000
_cell.length_c   1.000
_cell.angle_alpha   90.00
_cell.angle_beta   90.00
_cell.angle_gamma   90.00
#
_symmetry.space_group_name_H-M   'P 1'
#
loop_
_entity.id
_entity.type
_entity.pdbx_description
1 polymer ?
#
loop_
_entity_poly.entity_id
_entity_poly.type
_entity_poly.pdbx_seq_one_letter_code
_entity_poly.pdbx_strand_id
1 'polypeptide(L)'
;MYEAVVAAIRAAPHEAPREEWLATVAKLFAVTHDSVTIDEDNVPPGKQRYPKLRGDEKAFLYNLFRELSVVSDGSYDEWES
;
A
#
# COMPACT_ATOMS: atom_id res chain seq x y z
N MET A 1 11.11 -9.30 -0.81
CA MET A 1 10.00 -9.87 -1.60
C MET A 1 9.25 -8.78 -2.35
N TYR A 2 8.79 -7.74 -1.67
CA TYR A 2 8.12 -6.58 -2.29
C TYR A 2 8.89 -5.98 -3.49
N GLU A 3 10.14 -5.54 -3.27
CA GLU A 3 10.99 -4.95 -4.32
C GLU A 3 11.13 -5.83 -5.57
N ALA A 4 11.31 -7.14 -5.38
CA ALA A 4 11.45 -8.08 -6.49
C ALA A 4 10.16 -8.20 -7.32
N VAL A 5 8.99 -8.15 -6.67
CA VAL A 5 7.69 -8.19 -7.36
C VAL A 5 7.42 -6.89 -8.09
N VAL A 6 7.72 -5.73 -7.47
CA VAL A 6 7.56 -4.43 -8.11
C VAL A 6 8.49 -4.29 -9.31
N ALA A 7 9.76 -4.68 -9.18
CA ALA A 7 10.71 -4.68 -10.29
C ALA A 7 10.25 -5.57 -11.46
N ALA A 8 9.68 -6.76 -11.16
CA ALA A 8 9.13 -7.63 -12.18
C ALA A 8 7.91 -7.03 -12.90
N ILE A 9 6.99 -6.39 -12.15
CA ILE A 9 5.84 -5.67 -12.74
C ILE A 9 6.32 -4.51 -13.62
N ARG A 10 7.32 -3.72 -13.17
CA ARG A 10 7.86 -2.58 -13.94
C ARG A 10 8.59 -3.03 -15.20
N ALA A 11 9.36 -4.12 -15.12
CA ALA A 11 10.14 -4.63 -16.25
C ALA A 11 9.25 -5.18 -17.38
N ALA A 12 8.09 -5.75 -17.04
CA ALA A 12 7.17 -6.35 -18.00
C ALA A 12 5.70 -5.97 -17.67
N PRO A 13 5.30 -4.70 -17.93
CA PRO A 13 4.04 -4.14 -17.43
C PRO A 13 2.77 -4.72 -18.03
N HIS A 14 2.88 -5.56 -19.06
CA HIS A 14 1.76 -6.21 -19.75
C HIS A 14 1.87 -7.73 -19.82
N GLU A 15 2.92 -8.33 -19.26
CA GLU A 15 3.13 -9.78 -19.32
C GLU A 15 2.48 -10.51 -18.14
N ALA A 16 2.04 -11.74 -18.39
CA ALA A 16 1.63 -12.63 -17.31
C ALA A 16 2.84 -12.97 -16.43
N PRO A 17 2.68 -13.09 -15.10
CA PRO A 17 1.42 -13.10 -14.35
C PRO A 17 1.16 -11.79 -13.58
N ARG A 18 1.11 -10.65 -14.27
CA ARG A 18 0.90 -9.33 -13.65
C ARG A 18 -0.22 -9.25 -12.62
N GLU A 19 -1.38 -9.86 -12.88
CA GLU A 19 -2.51 -9.82 -11.94
C GLU A 19 -2.20 -10.51 -10.61
N GLU A 20 -1.46 -11.63 -10.65
CA GLU A 20 -1.04 -12.37 -9.46
C GLU A 20 0.02 -11.59 -8.67
N TRP A 21 0.91 -10.88 -9.37
CA TRP A 21 1.88 -9.99 -8.75
C TRP A 21 1.20 -8.77 -8.09
N LEU A 22 0.22 -8.16 -8.74
CA LEU A 22 -0.59 -7.09 -8.12
C LEU A 22 -1.35 -7.60 -6.90
N ALA A 23 -1.92 -8.80 -6.94
CA ALA A 23 -2.56 -9.43 -5.79
C ALA A 23 -1.56 -9.67 -4.64
N THR A 24 -0.32 -10.05 -4.97
CA THR A 24 0.76 -10.22 -4.00
C THR A 24 1.11 -8.89 -3.33
N VAL A 25 1.25 -7.80 -4.10
CA VAL A 25 1.49 -6.44 -3.57
C VAL A 25 0.34 -5.98 -2.67
N ALA A 26 -0.92 -6.19 -3.09
CA ALA A 26 -2.09 -5.88 -2.27
C ALA A 26 -2.09 -6.61 -0.92
N LYS A 27 -1.74 -7.90 -0.93
CA LYS A 27 -1.67 -8.72 0.27
C LYS A 27 -0.54 -8.26 1.20
N LEU A 28 0.62 -7.92 0.64
CA LEU A 28 1.74 -7.37 1.41
C LEU A 28 1.38 -6.04 2.06
N PHE A 29 0.74 -5.13 1.32
CA PHE A 29 0.25 -3.86 1.86
C PHE A 29 -0.72 -4.09 3.02
N ALA A 30 -1.71 -4.97 2.86
CA ALA A 30 -2.71 -5.23 3.89
C ALA A 30 -2.07 -5.78 5.20
N VAL A 31 -1.12 -6.72 5.08
CA VAL A 31 -0.42 -7.29 6.25
C VAL A 31 0.39 -6.22 6.98
N THR A 32 1.19 -5.44 6.25
CA THR A 32 2.01 -4.37 6.85
C THR A 32 1.13 -3.28 7.46
N HIS A 33 0.11 -2.82 6.74
CA HIS A 33 -0.81 -1.80 7.20
C HIS A 33 -1.55 -2.23 8.49
N ASP A 34 -2.01 -3.48 8.56
CA ASP A 34 -2.69 -3.99 9.77
C ASP A 34 -1.76 -4.18 10.97
N SER A 35 -0.44 -4.19 10.76
CA SER A 35 0.58 -4.24 11.82
C SER A 35 0.94 -2.87 12.42
N VAL A 36 0.52 -1.78 11.77
CA VAL A 36 0.79 -0.42 12.25
C VAL A 36 0.00 -0.16 13.53
N THR A 37 0.73 0.17 14.60
CA THR A 37 0.11 0.59 15.86
C THR A 37 -0.39 2.02 15.68
N ILE A 38 -1.66 2.25 16.01
CA ILE A 38 -2.25 3.57 15.94
C ILE A 38 -1.94 4.28 17.25
N ASP A 39 -1.25 5.42 17.14
CA ASP A 39 -1.07 6.34 18.25
C ASP A 39 -2.39 7.10 18.48
N GLU A 40 -3.04 6.82 19.61
CA GLU A 40 -4.35 7.40 19.96
C GLU A 40 -4.29 8.92 20.09
N ASP A 41 -3.15 9.49 20.46
CA ASP A 41 -2.95 10.94 20.60
C ASP A 41 -2.99 11.64 19.22
N ASN A 42 -2.69 10.90 18.15
CA ASN A 42 -2.72 11.37 16.77
C ASN A 42 -4.05 11.06 16.05
N VAL A 43 -5.00 10.39 16.71
CA VAL A 43 -6.32 10.09 16.12
C VAL A 43 -7.24 11.32 16.25
N PRO A 44 -7.81 11.82 15.14
CA PRO A 44 -8.76 12.93 15.19
C PRO A 44 -9.94 12.63 16.12
N PRO A 45 -10.46 13.62 16.88
CA PRO A 45 -11.52 13.39 17.88
C PRO A 45 -12.74 12.65 17.33
N GLY A 46 -13.14 12.92 16.08
CA GLY A 46 -14.27 12.25 15.41
C GLY A 46 -14.05 10.77 15.10
N LYS A 47 -12.81 10.26 15.22
CA LYS A 47 -12.44 8.87 14.97
C LYS A 47 -11.93 8.12 16.20
N GLN A 48 -11.81 8.76 17.36
CA GLN A 48 -11.31 8.09 18.58
C GLN A 48 -12.13 6.84 18.95
N ARG A 49 -13.43 6.82 18.64
CA ARG A 49 -14.30 5.65 18.89
C ARG A 49 -13.99 4.47 17.97
N TYR A 50 -13.47 4.72 16.77
CA TYR A 50 -13.09 3.73 15.77
C TYR A 50 -11.79 4.20 15.09
N PRO A 51 -10.65 4.06 15.79
CA PRO A 51 -9.39 4.65 15.35
C PRO A 51 -8.84 3.99 14.08
N LYS A 52 -9.27 2.76 13.79
CA LYS A 52 -8.90 2.02 12.58
C LYS A 52 -9.58 2.59 11.34
N LEU A 53 -8.84 2.58 10.24
CA LEU A 53 -9.38 2.96 8.93
C LEU A 53 -10.52 2.04 8.49
N ARG A 54 -11.54 2.65 7.91
CA ARG A 54 -12.65 1.98 7.22
C ARG A 54 -12.18 1.37 5.90
N GLY A 55 -12.99 0.48 5.33
CA GLY A 55 -12.62 -0.26 4.11
C GLY A 55 -12.35 0.64 2.91
N ASP A 56 -13.13 1.71 2.76
CA ASP A 56 -12.94 2.76 1.74
C ASP A 56 -11.64 3.54 1.94
N GLU A 57 -11.31 3.88 3.18
CA GLU A 57 -10.07 4.58 3.55
C GLU A 57 -8.84 3.71 3.30
N LYS A 58 -8.92 2.41 3.63
CA LYS A 58 -7.86 1.43 3.29
C LYS A 58 -7.69 1.29 1.77
N ALA A 59 -8.79 1.24 1.02
CA ALA A 59 -8.74 1.16 -0.44
C ALA A 59 -8.13 2.41 -1.07
N PHE A 60 -8.44 3.59 -0.53
CA PHE A 60 -7.81 4.85 -0.96
C PHE A 60 -6.30 4.84 -0.74
N LEU A 61 -5.83 4.48 0.46
CA LEU A 61 -4.39 4.39 0.75
C LEU A 61 -3.68 3.34 -0.10
N TYR A 62 -4.31 2.18 -0.32
CA TYR A 62 -3.75 1.18 -1.21
C TYR A 62 -3.63 1.67 -2.66
N ASN A 63 -4.63 2.40 -3.17
CA ASN A 63 -4.57 2.96 -4.52
C ASN A 63 -3.44 3.99 -4.65
N LEU A 64 -3.26 4.88 -3.67
CA LEU A 64 -2.17 5.83 -3.63
C LEU A 64 -0.80 5.13 -3.59
N PHE A 65 -0.65 4.13 -2.71
CA PHE A 65 0.56 3.32 -2.63
C PHE A 65 0.88 2.61 -3.94
N ARG A 66 -0.11 1.97 -4.56
CA ARG A 66 0.05 1.31 -5.86
C ARG A 66 0.45 2.31 -6.95
N GLU A 67 -0.16 3.48 -6.95
CA GLU A 67 0.18 4.53 -7.92
C GLU A 67 1.65 4.96 -7.76
N LEU A 68 2.08 5.26 -6.52
CA LEU A 68 3.44 5.71 -6.23
C LEU A 68 4.52 4.64 -6.43
N SER A 69 4.20 3.39 -6.13
CA SER A 69 5.22 2.33 -6.12
C SER A 69 5.17 1.38 -7.30
N VAL A 70 4.04 1.29 -8.01
CA VAL A 70 3.90 0.38 -9.15
C VAL A 70 3.71 1.13 -10.47
N VAL A 71 3.03 2.29 -10.45
CA VAL A 71 2.69 3.03 -11.67
C VAL A 71 3.66 4.16 -11.96
N SER A 72 4.05 4.94 -10.95
CA SER A 72 5.17 5.88 -11.05
C SER A 72 6.48 5.18 -10.70
N ASP A 73 7.59 5.80 -11.07
CA ASP A 73 8.93 5.27 -10.77
C ASP A 73 9.31 5.47 -9.29
N GLY A 74 8.37 5.90 -8.45
CA GLY A 74 8.63 6.32 -7.08
C GLY A 74 9.13 5.18 -6.22
N SER A 75 10.18 5.45 -5.45
CA SER A 75 10.73 4.52 -4.48
C SER A 75 10.01 4.67 -3.13
N TYR A 76 10.20 3.70 -2.24
CA TYR A 76 9.78 3.82 -0.85
C TYR A 76 10.40 5.06 -0.17
N ASP A 77 11.63 5.43 -0.55
CA ASP A 77 12.33 6.61 -0.02
C ASP A 77 11.65 7.94 -0.41
N GLU A 78 10.99 8.00 -1.57
CA GLU A 78 10.20 9.17 -1.98
C GLU A 78 8.88 9.31 -1.21
N TRP A 79 8.44 8.25 -0.52
CA TRP A 79 7.23 8.26 0.30
C TRP A 79 7.51 8.66 1.77
N GLU A 80 8.72 8.42 2.27
CA GLU A 80 9.13 8.82 3.63
C GLU A 80 9.59 10.29 3.74
N SER A 81 9.87 10.97 2.62
CA SER A 81 10.37 12.36 2.60
C SER A 81 9.28 13.44 2.52
#